data_AF-A0A932VHP3-F1
#
_entry.id   AF-A0A932VHP3-F1
#
_cell.length_a   1.000
_cell.length_b   1.000
_cell.length_c   1.000
_cell.angle_alpha   90.00
_cell.angle_beta   90.00
_cell.angle_gamma   90.00
#
_symmetry.space_group_name_H-M   'P 1'
#
loop_
_entity.id
_entity.type
_entity.pdbx_description
1 polymer ?
#
loop_
_entity_poly.entity_id
_entity_poly.type
_entity_poly.pdbx_seq_one_letter_code
_entity_poly.pdbx_strand_id
1 'polypeptide(L)'
;MSGRIAIQEKAGETTTDFTSAIVYLIPKSGAARTTETKAQIAMNGRAFVPRVRLVTPGSTVEFPNQDPFSHNIFSTAAGGAFDVGTYGSGIARGTQFRKAGVFPIYCNIHAKMSGYVVVVPTPWHAQATADGRWTVAGVPAGRYEMHAWHERTPEVVRELEVPASGVTNLETTLDARGFVLLAHKNKNGKDYDATIRY
;
A
#
# COMPACT_ATOMS: atom_id res chain seq x y z
N MET A 1 -10.57 -3.33 17.43
CA MET A 1 -10.46 -1.86 17.36
C MET A 1 -11.12 -1.35 16.11
N SER A 2 -11.67 -0.14 16.14
CA SER A 2 -12.23 0.51 14.96
C SER A 2 -12.06 2.02 15.02
N GLY A 3 -12.16 2.65 13.86
CA GLY A 3 -12.04 4.08 13.74
C GLY A 3 -12.33 4.59 12.34
N ARG A 4 -11.95 5.84 12.09
CA ARG A 4 -12.08 6.50 10.81
C ARG A 4 -10.80 7.26 10.45
N ILE A 5 -10.45 7.22 9.17
CA ILE A 5 -9.41 8.04 8.56
C ILE A 5 -10.08 9.25 7.93
N ALA A 6 -9.55 10.44 8.25
CA ALA A 6 -9.75 11.65 7.49
C ALA A 6 -8.46 11.94 6.70
N ILE A 7 -8.58 12.37 5.44
CA ILE A 7 -7.44 12.88 4.68
C ILE A 7 -7.66 14.37 4.46
N GLN A 8 -6.75 15.17 4.98
CA GLN A 8 -6.79 16.62 4.83
C GLN A 8 -6.17 17.00 3.48
N GLU A 9 -6.99 17.56 2.60
CA GLU A 9 -6.58 18.03 1.27
C GLU A 9 -6.32 19.54 1.27
N LYS A 10 -5.82 20.06 0.14
CA LYS A 10 -5.68 21.49 -0.08
C LYS A 10 -7.06 22.16 -0.08
N ALA A 11 -7.09 23.47 0.15
CA ALA A 11 -8.34 24.22 0.19
C ALA A 11 -9.14 24.04 -1.12
N GLY A 12 -10.40 23.61 -1.01
CA GLY A 12 -11.28 23.35 -2.14
C GLY A 12 -11.17 21.93 -2.73
N GLU A 13 -10.26 21.10 -2.24
CA GLU A 13 -10.14 19.70 -2.64
C GLU A 13 -10.81 18.77 -1.61
N THR A 14 -11.32 17.63 -2.09
CA THR A 14 -11.84 16.55 -1.24
C THR A 14 -11.24 15.22 -1.67
N THR A 15 -10.94 14.35 -0.71
CA THR A 15 -10.47 13.00 -1.04
C THR A 15 -11.66 12.09 -1.36
N THR A 16 -11.43 11.15 -2.27
CA THR A 16 -12.26 9.95 -2.45
C THR A 16 -11.43 8.68 -2.28
N ASP A 17 -10.12 8.80 -2.04
CA ASP A 17 -9.16 7.71 -2.03
C ASP A 17 -8.91 7.19 -0.61
N PHE A 18 -9.98 6.93 0.12
CA PHE A 18 -9.84 6.35 1.46
C PHE A 18 -9.38 4.90 1.41
N THR A 19 -9.72 4.16 0.35
CA THR A 19 -9.39 2.74 0.24
C THR A 19 -7.89 2.49 0.10
N SER A 20 -7.08 3.49 -0.22
CA SER A 20 -5.61 3.37 -0.22
C SER A 20 -5.00 3.58 1.17
N ALA A 21 -5.77 4.00 2.17
CA ALA A 21 -5.30 4.17 3.55
C ALA A 21 -5.21 2.83 4.28
N ILE A 22 -4.12 2.65 5.04
CA ILE A 22 -3.84 1.46 5.83
C ILE A 22 -3.63 1.86 7.29
N VAL A 23 -4.19 1.07 8.20
CA VAL A 23 -3.96 1.17 9.64
C VAL A 23 -3.39 -0.14 10.14
N TYR A 24 -2.35 -0.09 10.97
CA TYR A 24 -1.79 -1.29 11.61
C TYR A 24 -1.24 -1.00 12.99
N LEU A 25 -1.19 -2.04 13.83
CA LEU A 25 -0.83 -1.95 15.24
C LEU A 25 0.39 -2.83 15.53
N ILE A 26 1.46 -2.22 16.02
CA ILE A 26 2.67 -2.90 16.47
C ILE A 26 2.65 -2.98 18.00
N PRO A 27 2.63 -4.17 18.61
CA PRO A 27 2.66 -4.27 20.07
C PRO A 27 4.03 -3.79 20.60
N LYS A 28 4.02 -3.00 21.68
CA LYS A 28 5.27 -2.57 22.35
C LYS A 28 5.95 -3.72 23.12
N SER A 29 5.26 -4.84 23.32
CA SER A 29 5.77 -6.03 24.00
C SER A 29 5.14 -7.30 23.43
N GLY A 30 5.92 -8.39 23.35
CA GLY A 30 5.47 -9.66 22.78
C GLY A 30 5.62 -9.70 21.25
N ALA A 31 5.51 -10.89 20.68
CA ALA A 31 5.66 -11.10 19.24
C ALA A 31 4.30 -11.11 18.54
N ALA A 32 4.17 -10.29 17.51
CA ALA A 32 3.06 -10.39 16.56
C ALA A 32 3.35 -11.53 15.58
N ARG A 33 2.43 -12.49 15.45
CA ARG A 33 2.56 -13.58 14.47
C ARG A 33 1.69 -13.29 13.27
N THR A 34 2.32 -13.17 12.10
CA THR A 34 1.63 -13.01 10.83
C THR A 34 1.46 -14.35 10.13
N THR A 35 0.44 -14.44 9.28
CA THR A 35 0.26 -15.54 8.33
C THR A 35 0.51 -14.97 6.94
N GLU A 36 1.31 -15.67 6.13
CA GLU A 36 1.52 -15.30 4.74
C GLU A 36 0.24 -15.48 3.92
N THR A 37 0.12 -14.69 2.87
CA THR A 37 -1.06 -14.67 1.98
C THR A 37 -0.64 -14.71 0.52
N LYS A 38 -1.58 -15.12 -0.34
CA LYS A 38 -1.49 -14.89 -1.78
C LYS A 38 -2.43 -13.76 -2.13
N ALA A 39 -1.94 -12.76 -2.86
CA ALA A 39 -2.71 -11.61 -3.28
C ALA A 39 -2.43 -11.27 -4.75
N GLN A 40 -3.28 -10.43 -5.34
CA GLN A 40 -3.11 -9.97 -6.70
C GLN A 40 -3.23 -8.45 -6.83
N ILE A 41 -2.46 -7.91 -7.78
CA ILE A 41 -2.59 -6.57 -8.34
C ILE A 41 -2.61 -6.73 -9.87
N ALA A 42 -3.77 -6.59 -10.50
CA ALA A 42 -3.89 -6.67 -11.95
C ALA A 42 -3.33 -5.44 -12.64
N MET A 43 -2.86 -5.60 -13.87
CA MET A 43 -2.62 -4.50 -14.81
C MET A 43 -3.82 -4.41 -15.74
N ASN A 44 -4.61 -3.36 -15.60
CA ASN A 44 -5.85 -3.16 -16.32
C ASN A 44 -6.08 -1.66 -16.54
N GLY A 45 -6.35 -1.27 -17.78
CA GLY A 45 -6.57 0.13 -18.14
C GLY A 45 -5.34 1.00 -17.93
N ARG A 46 -4.12 0.45 -18.12
CA ARG A 46 -2.85 1.14 -17.80
C ARG A 46 -2.78 1.61 -16.35
N ALA A 47 -3.31 0.80 -15.44
CA ALA A 47 -3.23 1.02 -14.00
C ALA A 47 -2.91 -0.28 -13.26
N PHE A 48 -2.37 -0.15 -12.05
CA PHE A 48 -2.31 -1.24 -11.09
C PHE A 48 -3.60 -1.27 -10.29
N VAL A 49 -4.31 -2.41 -10.30
CA VAL A 49 -5.64 -2.57 -9.71
C VAL A 49 -5.65 -3.75 -8.73
N PRO A 50 -5.83 -3.52 -7.42
CA PRO A 50 -5.92 -2.21 -6.79
C PRO A 50 -4.58 -1.47 -6.81
N ARG A 51 -4.64 -0.14 -6.64
CA ARG A 51 -3.46 0.72 -6.54
C ARG A 51 -2.59 0.37 -5.33
N VAL A 52 -3.22 0.02 -4.21
CA VAL A 52 -2.56 -0.39 -2.97
C VAL A 52 -3.00 -1.79 -2.59
N ARG A 53 -2.03 -2.66 -2.26
CA ARG A 53 -2.28 -3.98 -1.68
C ARG A 53 -1.57 -4.14 -0.35
N LEU A 54 -2.34 -4.36 0.71
CA LEU A 54 -1.85 -4.73 2.03
C LEU A 54 -1.61 -6.24 2.15
N VAL A 55 -0.42 -6.64 2.59
CA VAL A 55 -0.03 -8.03 2.88
C VAL A 55 0.89 -8.09 4.12
N THR A 56 1.34 -9.30 4.47
CA THR A 56 2.24 -9.58 5.59
C THR A 56 3.55 -10.20 5.08
N PRO A 57 4.63 -10.21 5.89
CA PRO A 57 5.88 -10.86 5.51
C PRO A 57 5.68 -12.33 5.11
N GLY A 58 6.31 -12.72 4.01
CA GLY A 58 6.18 -14.04 3.39
C GLY A 58 5.12 -14.12 2.29
N SER A 59 4.21 -13.15 2.21
CA SER A 59 3.17 -13.14 1.18
C SER A 59 3.73 -13.07 -0.24
N THR A 60 3.02 -13.70 -1.18
CA THR A 60 3.28 -13.59 -2.62
C THR A 60 2.22 -12.71 -3.26
N VAL A 61 2.65 -11.74 -4.06
CA VAL A 61 1.76 -10.92 -4.89
C VAL A 61 1.98 -11.28 -6.36
N GLU A 62 0.90 -11.67 -7.04
CA GLU A 62 0.89 -11.88 -8.49
C GLU A 62 0.32 -10.67 -9.22
N PHE A 63 0.80 -10.47 -10.44
CA PHE A 63 0.49 -9.33 -11.28
C PHE A 63 -0.09 -9.81 -12.62
N PRO A 64 -1.36 -10.21 -12.70
CA PRO A 64 -1.96 -10.62 -13.96
C PRO A 64 -2.08 -9.43 -14.94
N ASN A 65 -1.64 -9.61 -16.18
CA ASN A 65 -1.84 -8.63 -17.24
C ASN A 65 -3.20 -8.83 -17.92
N GLN A 66 -4.12 -7.89 -17.71
CA GLN A 66 -5.47 -7.90 -18.31
C GLN A 66 -5.60 -6.91 -19.48
N ASP A 67 -4.57 -6.11 -19.75
CA ASP A 67 -4.51 -5.23 -20.90
C ASP A 67 -4.08 -6.00 -22.18
N PRO A 68 -4.44 -5.52 -23.39
CA PRO A 68 -4.08 -6.16 -24.65
C PRO A 68 -2.61 -5.90 -25.07
N PHE A 69 -1.84 -5.15 -24.29
CA PHE A 69 -0.44 -4.81 -24.55
C PHE A 69 0.45 -5.25 -23.39
N SER A 70 1.77 -5.18 -23.59
CA SER A 70 2.73 -5.64 -22.60
C SER A 70 2.87 -4.66 -21.44
N HIS A 71 3.18 -5.18 -20.27
CA HIS A 71 3.55 -4.40 -19.10
C HIS A 71 4.76 -5.00 -18.39
N ASN A 72 5.29 -4.24 -17.44
CA ASN A 72 6.34 -4.63 -16.54
C ASN A 72 5.96 -4.20 -15.11
N ILE A 73 6.54 -4.87 -14.10
CA ILE A 73 6.45 -4.44 -12.71
C ILE A 73 7.84 -4.51 -12.11
N PHE A 74 8.28 -3.38 -11.55
CA PHE A 74 9.52 -3.32 -10.78
C PHE A 74 9.35 -2.41 -9.58
N SER A 75 10.21 -2.61 -8.58
CA SER A 75 10.35 -1.75 -7.40
C SER A 75 11.83 -1.50 -7.14
N THR A 76 12.15 -0.26 -6.76
CA THR A 76 13.50 0.15 -6.33
C THR A 76 13.59 0.32 -4.80
N ALA A 77 12.59 -0.18 -4.06
CA ALA A 77 12.55 -0.05 -2.60
C ALA A 77 13.81 -0.64 -1.94
N ALA A 78 14.44 0.14 -1.07
CA ALA A 78 15.60 -0.32 -0.30
C ALA A 78 15.21 -1.55 0.54
N GLY A 79 16.02 -2.61 0.46
CA GLY A 79 15.79 -3.83 1.22
C GLY A 79 14.86 -4.86 0.57
N GLY A 80 14.30 -4.58 -0.62
CA GLY A 80 13.59 -5.57 -1.44
C GLY A 80 13.21 -5.08 -2.84
N ALA A 81 14.19 -4.57 -3.58
CA ALA A 81 14.05 -4.26 -5.00
C ALA A 81 13.80 -5.52 -5.82
N PHE A 82 13.01 -5.41 -6.88
CA PHE A 82 12.71 -6.52 -7.80
C PHE A 82 12.30 -6.01 -9.18
N ASP A 83 12.39 -6.88 -10.19
CA ASP A 83 11.83 -6.71 -11.53
C ASP A 83 11.29 -8.07 -11.99
N VAL A 84 9.99 -8.17 -12.29
CA VAL A 84 9.38 -9.43 -12.78
C VAL A 84 9.44 -9.56 -14.31
N GLY A 85 10.08 -8.61 -15.00
CA GLY A 85 10.24 -8.57 -16.45
C GLY A 85 8.99 -8.07 -17.20
N THR A 86 9.11 -7.89 -18.51
CA THR A 86 8.00 -7.46 -19.38
C THR A 86 7.24 -8.68 -19.89
N TYR A 87 5.91 -8.62 -19.92
CA TYR A 87 5.06 -9.69 -20.46
C TYR A 87 3.73 -9.19 -20.99
N GLY A 88 3.22 -9.94 -21.97
CA GLY A 88 1.98 -9.64 -22.71
C GLY A 88 0.70 -10.04 -21.99
N SER A 89 -0.41 -9.84 -22.70
CA SER A 89 -1.77 -10.09 -22.23
C SER A 89 -1.98 -11.52 -21.74
N GLY A 90 -2.78 -11.70 -20.69
CA GLY A 90 -3.16 -13.00 -20.12
C GLY A 90 -2.07 -13.69 -19.27
N ILE A 91 -0.83 -13.19 -19.29
CA ILE A 91 0.26 -13.74 -18.47
C ILE A 91 0.20 -13.12 -17.06
N ALA A 92 0.49 -13.94 -16.04
CA ALA A 92 0.72 -13.48 -14.68
C ALA A 92 2.14 -13.85 -14.23
N ARG A 93 2.80 -12.93 -13.54
CA ARG A 93 4.06 -13.17 -12.82
C ARG A 93 3.93 -12.64 -11.40
N GLY A 94 4.71 -13.15 -10.46
CA GLY A 94 4.63 -12.73 -9.07
C GLY A 94 5.99 -12.69 -8.38
N THR A 95 6.02 -12.06 -7.22
CA THR A 95 7.18 -12.04 -6.33
C THR A 95 6.76 -12.17 -4.88
N GLN A 96 7.66 -12.68 -4.04
CA GLN A 96 7.43 -12.86 -2.62
C GLN A 96 8.02 -11.68 -1.83
N PHE A 97 7.22 -11.13 -0.91
CA PHE A 97 7.58 -10.02 -0.06
C PHE A 97 7.95 -10.51 1.34
N ARG A 98 9.25 -10.71 1.57
CA ARG A 98 9.74 -11.33 2.82
C ARG A 98 9.93 -10.35 3.98
N LYS A 99 9.98 -9.05 3.71
CA LYS A 99 10.25 -8.01 4.71
C LYS A 99 9.09 -7.04 4.78
N ALA A 100 8.79 -6.58 5.99
CA ALA A 100 7.88 -5.46 6.19
C ALA A 100 8.45 -4.19 5.55
N GLY A 101 7.55 -3.33 5.07
CA GLY A 101 7.88 -2.09 4.40
C GLY A 101 6.87 -1.72 3.31
N VAL A 102 7.06 -0.53 2.75
CA VAL A 102 6.28 -0.02 1.63
C VAL A 102 7.08 -0.19 0.36
N PHE A 103 6.53 -0.93 -0.60
CA PHE A 103 7.15 -1.22 -1.89
C PHE A 103 6.38 -0.49 -2.99
N PRO A 104 6.81 0.70 -3.41
CA PRO A 104 6.27 1.31 -4.60
C PRO A 104 6.59 0.43 -5.81
N ILE A 105 5.59 0.20 -6.65
CA ILE A 105 5.70 -0.57 -7.89
C ILE A 105 5.41 0.31 -9.09
N TYR A 106 6.15 0.08 -10.16
CA TYR A 106 6.13 0.89 -11.36
C TYR A 106 6.14 0.03 -12.63
N CYS A 107 5.64 0.58 -13.73
CA CYS A 107 5.79 -0.06 -15.05
C CYS A 107 6.92 0.55 -15.86
N ASN A 108 7.91 -0.26 -16.27
CA ASN A 108 9.06 0.23 -17.03
C ASN A 108 8.73 0.80 -18.41
N ILE A 109 7.55 0.50 -18.96
CA ILE A 109 7.14 0.94 -20.30
C ILE A 109 5.89 1.81 -20.29
N HIS A 110 5.40 2.26 -19.12
CA HIS A 110 4.28 3.21 -19.00
C HIS A 110 4.55 4.18 -17.83
N ALA A 111 4.98 5.41 -18.13
CA ALA A 111 5.47 6.39 -17.15
C ALA A 111 4.45 6.86 -16.10
N LYS A 112 3.16 6.53 -16.27
CA LYS A 112 2.09 6.94 -15.36
C LYS A 112 1.65 5.80 -14.42
N MET A 113 2.11 4.57 -14.67
CA MET A 113 1.69 3.41 -13.89
C MET A 113 2.50 3.30 -12.60
N SER A 114 1.85 3.61 -11.49
CA SER A 114 2.38 3.47 -10.13
C SER A 114 1.37 2.81 -9.21
N GLY A 115 1.85 2.11 -8.20
CA GLY A 115 1.07 1.45 -7.15
C GLY A 115 1.95 1.06 -5.97
N TYR A 116 1.39 0.38 -4.98
CA TYR A 116 2.11 0.01 -3.76
C TYR A 116 1.71 -1.38 -3.26
N VAL A 117 2.71 -2.14 -2.84
CA VAL A 117 2.52 -3.27 -1.92
C VAL A 117 2.98 -2.81 -0.55
N VAL A 118 2.09 -2.84 0.44
CA VAL A 118 2.39 -2.46 1.82
C VAL A 118 2.42 -3.72 2.66
N VAL A 119 3.59 -4.01 3.24
CA VAL A 119 3.86 -5.24 3.98
C VAL A 119 3.99 -4.89 5.46
N VAL A 120 3.04 -5.31 6.29
CA VAL A 120 3.01 -4.94 7.71
C VAL A 120 3.36 -6.14 8.60
N PRO A 121 4.18 -5.97 9.66
CA PRO A 121 4.70 -7.08 10.46
C PRO A 121 3.77 -7.49 11.60
N THR A 122 2.45 -7.38 11.41
CA THR A 122 1.44 -7.60 12.44
C THR A 122 0.20 -8.21 11.81
N PRO A 123 -0.57 -9.08 12.50
CA PRO A 123 -1.89 -9.50 12.05
C PRO A 123 -2.97 -8.45 12.34
N TRP A 124 -2.65 -7.43 13.14
CA TRP A 124 -3.58 -6.37 13.52
C TRP A 124 -3.46 -5.20 12.55
N HIS A 125 -4.06 -5.37 11.39
CA HIS A 125 -4.05 -4.38 10.32
C HIS A 125 -5.39 -4.34 9.59
N ALA A 126 -5.65 -3.21 8.93
CA ALA A 126 -6.82 -3.00 8.09
C ALA A 126 -6.49 -2.03 6.97
N GLN A 127 -7.15 -2.23 5.83
CA GLN A 127 -7.27 -1.22 4.78
C GLN A 127 -8.63 -0.54 4.99
N ALA A 128 -8.68 0.79 4.86
CA ALA A 128 -9.91 1.52 5.11
C ALA A 128 -10.96 1.26 4.01
N THR A 129 -12.23 1.41 4.37
CA THR A 129 -13.36 1.37 3.43
C THR A 129 -13.42 2.66 2.61
N ALA A 130 -14.29 2.68 1.60
CA ALA A 130 -14.47 3.85 0.72
C ALA A 130 -14.93 5.12 1.45
N ASP A 131 -15.48 5.00 2.66
CA ASP A 131 -15.87 6.13 3.49
C ASP A 131 -14.88 6.40 4.64
N GLY A 132 -13.69 5.78 4.61
CA GLY A 132 -12.62 6.00 5.57
C GLY A 132 -12.74 5.20 6.87
N ARG A 133 -13.75 4.34 7.05
CA ARG A 133 -13.84 3.49 8.24
C ARG A 133 -12.83 2.35 8.17
N TRP A 134 -12.37 1.88 9.32
CA TRP A 134 -11.54 0.69 9.40
C TRP A 134 -11.87 -0.09 10.67
N THR A 135 -11.66 -1.41 10.61
CA THR A 135 -11.87 -2.33 11.73
C THR A 135 -10.78 -3.37 11.74
N VAL A 136 -10.14 -3.53 12.90
CA VAL A 136 -9.14 -4.58 13.18
C VAL A 136 -9.70 -5.47 14.28
N ALA A 137 -9.94 -6.74 13.97
CA ALA A 137 -10.46 -7.70 14.93
C ALA A 137 -9.34 -8.30 15.81
N GLY A 138 -9.73 -8.82 16.98
CA GLY A 138 -8.84 -9.66 17.79
C GLY A 138 -7.57 -8.98 18.30
N VAL A 139 -7.60 -7.67 18.55
CA VAL A 139 -6.47 -6.92 19.14
C VAL A 139 -6.46 -7.18 20.66
N PRO A 140 -5.42 -7.82 21.23
CA PRO A 140 -5.31 -8.03 22.67
C PRO A 140 -5.15 -6.72 23.44
N ALA A 141 -5.53 -6.72 24.71
CA ALA A 141 -5.23 -5.60 25.60
C ALA A 141 -3.71 -5.39 25.74
N GLY A 142 -3.27 -4.14 25.78
CA GLY A 142 -1.84 -3.79 25.90
C GLY A 142 -1.49 -2.46 25.27
N ARG A 143 -0.19 -2.13 25.28
CA ARG A 143 0.36 -0.92 24.64
C ARG A 143 0.80 -1.21 23.21
N TYR A 144 0.40 -0.34 22.29
CA TYR A 144 0.70 -0.45 20.87
C TYR A 144 1.23 0.86 20.32
N GLU A 145 2.01 0.75 19.26
CA GLU A 145 2.22 1.80 18.27
C GLU A 145 1.22 1.58 17.13
N MET A 146 0.31 2.52 16.95
CA MET A 146 -0.58 2.55 15.80
C MET A 146 0.04 3.38 14.70
N HIS A 147 0.07 2.80 13.51
CA HIS A 147 0.49 3.46 12.29
C HIS A 147 -0.73 3.67 11.39
N ALA A 148 -0.79 4.83 10.75
CA ALA A 148 -1.71 5.12 9.68
C ALA A 148 -0.94 5.67 8.48
N TRP A 149 -1.06 4.97 7.35
CA TRP A 149 -0.31 5.23 6.13
C TRP A 149 -1.26 5.51 4.97
N HIS A 150 -0.88 6.46 4.12
CA HIS A 150 -1.46 6.69 2.80
C HIS A 150 -0.33 7.19 1.88
N GLU A 151 -0.34 6.83 0.59
CA GLU A 151 0.75 7.18 -0.35
C GLU A 151 1.00 8.69 -0.51
N ARG A 152 0.03 9.51 -0.10
CA ARG A 152 0.03 10.98 -0.26
C ARG A 152 0.46 11.72 1.00
N THR A 153 0.72 11.01 2.10
CA THR A 153 0.96 11.64 3.40
C THR A 153 2.20 11.06 4.05
N PRO A 154 2.87 11.82 4.94
CA PRO A 154 3.70 11.20 5.96
C PRO A 154 2.89 10.17 6.74
N GLU A 155 3.55 9.10 7.19
CA GLU A 155 2.92 8.13 8.09
C GLU A 155 2.65 8.80 9.44
N VAL A 156 1.44 8.62 9.98
CA VAL A 156 1.11 9.02 11.34
C VAL A 156 1.36 7.85 12.27
N VAL A 157 2.18 8.09 13.30
CA VAL A 157 2.52 7.10 14.32
C VAL A 157 2.04 7.61 15.67
N ARG A 158 1.28 6.79 16.40
CA ARG A 158 0.71 7.14 17.70
C ARG A 158 0.80 5.98 18.67
N GLU A 159 1.31 6.24 19.87
CA GLU A 159 1.17 5.28 20.97
C GLU A 159 -0.24 5.31 21.55
N LEU A 160 -0.77 4.13 21.85
CA LEU A 160 -2.06 3.99 22.53
C LEU A 160 -2.12 2.73 23.39
N GLU A 161 -2.95 2.80 24.41
CA GLU A 161 -3.33 1.66 25.24
C GLU A 161 -4.67 1.08 24.77
N VAL A 162 -4.68 -0.22 24.51
CA VAL A 162 -5.89 -0.97 24.18
C VAL A 162 -6.39 -1.63 25.45
N PRO A 163 -7.55 -1.24 26.01
CA PRO A 163 -8.15 -1.93 27.13
C PRO A 163 -8.75 -3.27 26.68
N ALA A 164 -9.12 -4.15 27.62
CA ALA A 164 -9.77 -5.43 27.31
C ALA A 164 -11.10 -5.27 26.54
N SER A 165 -11.79 -4.14 26.71
CA SER A 165 -12.99 -3.78 25.94
C SER A 165 -12.69 -3.37 24.49
N GLY A 166 -11.42 -3.18 24.13
CA GLY A 166 -10.98 -2.58 22.88
C GLY A 166 -11.19 -1.06 22.82
N VAL A 167 -10.77 -0.47 21.69
CA VAL A 167 -10.96 0.95 21.34
C VAL A 167 -11.84 1.03 20.09
N THR A 168 -12.82 1.92 20.10
CA THR A 168 -13.72 2.19 18.96
C THR A 168 -13.76 3.68 18.67
N ASN A 169 -14.22 4.05 17.47
CA ASN A 169 -14.38 5.44 17.02
C ASN A 169 -13.09 6.27 17.11
N LEU A 170 -11.94 5.63 16.87
CA LEU A 170 -10.67 6.34 16.84
C LEU A 170 -10.58 7.18 15.56
N GLU A 171 -10.52 8.50 15.71
CA GLU A 171 -10.30 9.41 14.58
C GLU A 171 -8.79 9.57 14.31
N THR A 172 -8.41 9.52 13.03
CA THR A 172 -7.03 9.70 12.59
C THR A 172 -6.99 10.55 11.34
N THR A 173 -6.26 11.66 11.39
CA THR A 173 -6.10 12.57 10.25
C THR A 173 -4.75 12.36 9.59
N LEU A 174 -4.76 12.17 8.27
CA LEU A 174 -3.58 12.14 7.42
C LEU A 174 -3.52 13.43 6.61
N ASP A 175 -2.38 14.13 6.60
CA ASP A 175 -2.25 15.43 5.92
C ASP A 175 -1.62 15.26 4.52
N ALA A 176 -2.46 15.40 3.49
CA ALA A 176 -2.05 15.31 2.08
C ALA A 176 -1.80 16.68 1.45
N ARG A 177 -1.92 17.80 2.19
CA ARG A 177 -1.74 19.15 1.63
C ARG A 177 -0.35 19.39 1.06
N GLY A 178 0.66 18.73 1.62
CA GLY A 178 2.04 18.77 1.14
C GLY A 178 2.33 17.85 -0.04
N PHE A 179 1.36 17.03 -0.49
CA PHE A 179 1.59 16.06 -1.54
C PHE A 179 1.89 16.72 -2.89
N VAL A 180 2.91 16.20 -3.55
CA VAL A 180 3.27 16.50 -4.93
C VAL A 180 3.47 15.18 -5.65
N LEU A 181 2.68 14.94 -6.70
CA LEU A 181 2.87 13.75 -7.54
C LEU A 181 4.15 13.91 -8.35
N LEU A 182 5.17 13.12 -8.01
CA LEU A 182 6.42 13.06 -8.76
C LEU A 182 6.34 11.95 -9.81
N ALA A 183 6.78 12.24 -11.04
CA ALA A 183 6.96 11.22 -12.06
C ALA A 183 8.03 10.22 -11.60
N HIS A 184 7.72 8.92 -11.68
CA HIS A 184 8.71 7.90 -11.39
C HIS A 184 9.70 7.75 -12.55
N LYS A 185 10.91 7.29 -12.25
CA LYS A 185 11.90 6.91 -13.25
C LYS A 185 11.58 5.51 -13.80
N ASN A 186 12.16 5.18 -14.93
CA ASN A 186 12.14 3.81 -15.44
C ASN A 186 13.08 2.91 -14.63
N LYS A 187 13.12 1.60 -14.95
CA LYS A 187 13.89 0.63 -14.17
C LYS A 187 15.41 0.84 -14.16
N ASN A 188 15.91 1.67 -15.09
CA ASN A 188 17.31 2.04 -15.18
C ASN A 188 17.60 3.39 -14.49
N GLY A 189 16.64 3.95 -13.75
CA GLY A 189 16.78 5.24 -13.07
C GLY A 189 16.73 6.46 -14.00
N LYS A 190 16.29 6.29 -15.26
CA LYS A 190 16.20 7.39 -16.24
C LYS A 190 14.77 7.89 -16.38
N ASP A 191 14.62 9.12 -16.86
CA ASP A 191 13.33 9.60 -17.34
C ASP A 191 12.82 8.76 -18.50
N TYR A 192 11.50 8.74 -18.65
CA TYR A 192 10.86 8.12 -19.78
C TYR A 192 11.05 8.99 -21.02
N ASP A 193 11.28 8.36 -22.16
CA ASP A 193 11.38 9.06 -23.42
C ASP A 193 10.03 9.71 -23.76
N ALA A 194 10.02 11.03 -23.94
CA ALA A 194 8.84 11.82 -24.27
C ALA A 194 8.23 11.45 -25.63
N THR A 195 8.95 10.73 -26.48
CA THR A 195 8.50 10.26 -27.79
C THR A 195 7.72 8.94 -27.74
N ILE A 196 7.83 8.17 -26.64
CA ILE A 196 7.02 6.97 -26.43
C ILE A 196 5.61 7.41 -26.06
N ARG A 197 4.77 7.59 -27.08
CA ARG A 197 3.34 7.82 -26.91
C ARG A 197 2.69 6.52 -26.45
N TYR A 198 2.21 6.52 -25.20
CA TYR A 198 1.39 5.44 -24.65
C TYR A 198 0.02 5.42 -25.31
#